data_AF-A0A931T180-F1
#
_entry.id   AF-A0A931T180-F1
#
_cell.length_a   1.000
_cell.length_b   1.000
_cell.length_c   1.000
_cell.angle_alpha   90.00
_cell.angle_beta   90.00
_cell.angle_gamma   90.00
#
_symmetry.space_group_name_H-M   'P 1'
#
loop_
_entity.id
_entity.type
_entity.pdbx_description
1 polymer ?
#
loop_
_entity_poly.entity_id
_entity_poly.type
_entity_poly.pdbx_seq_one_letter_code
_entity_poly.pdbx_strand_id
1 'polypeptide(L)'
;MKYKLGDLGPWLDIFNAEITVYHMWDESCVGLASHDAVTQTLKFSLPSGHPPGAFGVKKYVVWNVREGMKAPGQWYLDRAAGKVVYWPLPNEDMTNADAIAPTVESIFRLKGTKETPVRDVTLKGLTLSVTHTPLKAGGFGANAFDGAVSMAFARQCRASELTVFNVGGQGIKAWGCRGVRIENCETREVGACGMKVDGLDSVVTNNHVHHVGVLYPSAIGVWIHGERAEVSHNEIHDTPYTAIAGGGHDHRIERNLIYKAMEALHDGAGIYITFCKGVTLRQNIIRDIIETGGYGASAYYLDEQAENCLVEGNLSLRVNRPSHNHMAKSNVIRGNVFLVEGEAKLTFPRSSEFTLERNVICATGKIRIDNPHRLQLTIGLAPGLVCERDPRAADELTRLVTPHDAAFVRRDECHLAEVEAEI
;
A
#
# COMPACT_ATOMS: atom_id res chain seq x y z
N MET A 1 -18.25 -20.49 -3.86
CA MET A 1 -17.74 -20.31 -2.48
C MET A 1 -18.68 -20.97 -1.50
N LYS A 2 -18.18 -21.74 -0.52
CA LYS A 2 -19.00 -22.13 0.64
C LYS A 2 -18.93 -21.05 1.71
N TYR A 3 -20.05 -20.75 2.35
CA TYR A 3 -20.14 -19.79 3.46
C TYR A 3 -20.56 -20.49 4.76
N LYS A 4 -20.38 -19.87 5.92
CA LYS A 4 -20.72 -20.53 7.21
C LYS A 4 -22.23 -20.45 7.46
N LEU A 5 -22.77 -21.46 8.14
CA LEU A 5 -24.18 -21.43 8.56
C LEU A 5 -24.47 -20.17 9.38
N GLY A 6 -25.56 -19.47 9.04
CA GLY A 6 -26.00 -18.28 9.75
C GLY A 6 -25.43 -16.98 9.20
N ASP A 7 -24.35 -17.00 8.41
CA ASP A 7 -23.82 -15.76 7.81
C ASP A 7 -24.81 -15.16 6.80
N LEU A 8 -25.43 -16.02 5.97
CA LEU A 8 -26.34 -15.62 4.89
C LEU A 8 -27.64 -16.42 4.97
N GLY A 9 -28.74 -15.79 4.57
CA GLY A 9 -30.09 -16.37 4.58
C GLY A 9 -30.92 -16.01 3.35
N PRO A 10 -32.21 -16.38 3.33
CA PRO A 10 -33.11 -16.13 2.19
C PRO A 10 -33.31 -14.65 1.84
N TRP A 11 -32.89 -13.74 2.73
CA TRP A 11 -32.91 -12.29 2.52
C TRP A 11 -31.88 -11.82 1.47
N LEU A 12 -30.89 -12.64 1.14
CA LEU A 12 -29.83 -12.25 0.22
C LEU A 12 -30.37 -12.07 -1.20
N ASP A 13 -30.49 -10.82 -1.63
CA ASP A 13 -30.81 -10.49 -3.01
C ASP A 13 -29.56 -10.61 -3.90
N ILE A 14 -29.45 -11.72 -4.62
CA ILE A 14 -28.31 -12.02 -5.50
C ILE A 14 -28.14 -11.04 -6.66
N PHE A 15 -29.19 -10.30 -7.06
CA PHE A 15 -29.10 -9.32 -8.14
C PHE A 15 -28.43 -8.02 -7.68
N ASN A 16 -28.57 -7.70 -6.40
CA ASN A 16 -28.02 -6.50 -5.79
C ASN A 16 -26.69 -6.76 -5.06
N ALA A 17 -26.56 -7.91 -4.41
CA ALA A 17 -25.43 -8.21 -3.54
C ALA A 17 -24.08 -8.28 -4.29
N GLU A 18 -23.06 -7.72 -3.66
CA GLU A 18 -21.67 -7.80 -4.08
C GLU A 18 -20.86 -8.48 -2.96
N ILE A 19 -19.87 -9.28 -3.33
CA ILE A 19 -19.08 -10.07 -2.37
C ILE A 19 -17.62 -9.72 -2.55
N THR A 20 -16.99 -9.20 -1.50
CA THR A 20 -15.53 -9.13 -1.41
C THR A 20 -15.01 -10.39 -0.74
N VAL A 21 -14.10 -11.10 -1.41
CA VAL A 21 -13.39 -12.28 -0.89
C VAL A 21 -11.91 -11.92 -0.73
N TYR A 22 -11.32 -12.20 0.42
CA TYR A 22 -9.94 -11.87 0.73
C TYR A 22 -8.97 -13.03 0.44
N HIS A 23 -7.79 -12.69 -0.08
CA HIS A 23 -6.72 -13.60 -0.54
C HIS A 23 -5.33 -13.15 -0.02
N MET A 24 -5.21 -12.95 1.29
CA MET A 24 -3.99 -12.49 1.99
C MET A 24 -3.59 -11.04 1.68
N TRP A 25 -2.95 -10.79 0.54
CA TRP A 25 -2.49 -9.49 0.04
C TRP A 25 -3.34 -8.95 -1.12
N ASP A 26 -4.34 -9.71 -1.55
CA ASP A 26 -5.27 -9.35 -2.62
C ASP A 26 -6.73 -9.61 -2.20
N GLU A 27 -7.68 -9.09 -2.98
CA GLU A 27 -9.10 -9.37 -2.84
C GLU A 27 -9.79 -9.55 -4.19
N SER A 28 -11.02 -10.04 -4.15
CA SER A 28 -11.91 -10.03 -5.30
C SER A 28 -13.28 -9.53 -4.90
N CYS A 29 -13.69 -8.40 -5.47
CA CYS A 29 -15.08 -7.96 -5.41
C CYS A 29 -15.84 -8.47 -6.64
N VAL A 30 -16.88 -9.27 -6.44
CA VAL A 30 -17.65 -9.94 -7.50
C VAL A 30 -19.14 -9.95 -7.18
N GLY A 31 -19.98 -9.99 -8.21
CA GLY A 31 -21.43 -10.22 -8.05
C GLY A 31 -21.78 -11.70 -7.88
N LEU A 32 -23.06 -11.96 -7.68
CA LEU A 32 -23.62 -13.31 -7.53
C LEU A 32 -24.42 -13.75 -8.75
N ALA A 33 -24.23 -15.02 -9.14
CA ALA A 33 -25.07 -15.70 -10.13
C ALA A 33 -26.16 -16.56 -9.47
N SER A 34 -25.84 -17.18 -8.32
CA SER A 34 -26.82 -17.96 -7.56
C SER A 34 -26.41 -18.13 -6.10
N HIS A 35 -27.40 -18.38 -5.26
CA HIS A 35 -27.26 -18.72 -3.85
C HIS A 35 -28.06 -20.00 -3.55
N ASP A 36 -27.39 -21.00 -2.99
CA ASP A 36 -28.01 -22.23 -2.49
C ASP A 36 -27.86 -22.27 -0.97
N ALA A 37 -28.97 -22.04 -0.26
CA ALA A 37 -29.01 -22.04 1.19
C ALA A 37 -28.93 -23.44 1.81
N VAL A 38 -29.29 -24.50 1.06
CA VAL A 38 -29.23 -25.89 1.55
C VAL A 38 -27.78 -26.37 1.57
N THR A 39 -27.03 -26.10 0.51
CA THR A 39 -25.62 -26.49 0.42
C THR A 39 -24.64 -25.41 0.89
N GLN A 40 -25.16 -24.25 1.32
CA GLN A 40 -24.41 -23.07 1.78
C GLN A 40 -23.40 -22.59 0.74
N THR A 41 -23.82 -22.53 -0.51
CA THR A 41 -22.95 -22.24 -1.64
C THR A 41 -23.40 -21.00 -2.39
N LEU A 42 -22.44 -20.12 -2.65
CA LEU A 42 -22.56 -19.00 -3.57
C LEU A 42 -21.84 -19.33 -4.88
N LYS A 43 -22.50 -19.05 -6.01
CA LYS A 43 -21.88 -19.03 -7.34
C LYS A 43 -21.68 -17.57 -7.73
N PHE A 44 -20.46 -17.19 -8.09
CA PHE A 44 -20.17 -15.83 -8.54
C PHE A 44 -20.62 -15.63 -9.98
N SER A 45 -21.01 -14.40 -10.32
CA SER A 45 -21.38 -14.01 -11.68
C SER A 45 -20.17 -13.82 -12.59
N LEU A 46 -19.02 -13.46 -12.00
CA LEU A 46 -17.73 -13.34 -12.66
C LEU A 46 -16.66 -14.12 -11.89
N PRO A 47 -15.58 -14.55 -12.55
CA PRO A 47 -14.44 -15.16 -11.87
C PRO A 47 -13.83 -14.21 -10.83
N SER A 48 -13.43 -14.77 -9.68
CA SER A 48 -12.55 -14.08 -8.73
C SER A 48 -11.09 -14.18 -9.20
N GLY A 49 -10.24 -13.25 -8.75
CA GLY A 49 -8.80 -13.25 -9.08
C GLY A 49 -8.07 -14.49 -8.53
N HIS A 50 -8.49 -14.94 -7.35
CA HIS A 50 -8.08 -16.23 -6.77
C HIS A 50 -9.30 -17.04 -6.33
N PRO A 51 -9.18 -18.38 -6.24
CA PRO A 51 -10.25 -19.21 -5.68
C PRO A 51 -10.58 -18.81 -4.23
N PRO A 52 -11.86 -18.80 -3.81
CA PRO A 52 -12.21 -18.59 -2.40
C PRO A 52 -11.55 -19.62 -1.48
N GLY A 53 -10.89 -19.15 -0.41
CA GLY A 53 -10.09 -20.01 0.46
C GLY A 53 -8.60 -20.07 0.08
N ALA A 54 -8.19 -19.43 -1.01
CA ALA A 54 -6.79 -19.34 -1.41
C ALA A 54 -5.94 -18.78 -0.26
N PHE A 55 -4.70 -19.27 -0.19
CA PHE A 55 -3.72 -18.90 0.84
C PHE A 55 -4.23 -19.10 2.29
N GLY A 56 -5.23 -19.96 2.48
CA GLY A 56 -5.81 -20.25 3.80
C GLY A 56 -6.80 -19.19 4.31
N VAL A 57 -7.14 -18.17 3.51
CA VAL A 57 -7.99 -17.06 3.96
C VAL A 57 -9.46 -17.37 3.70
N LYS A 58 -10.27 -17.37 4.76
CA LYS A 58 -11.71 -17.65 4.74
C LYS A 58 -12.53 -16.45 5.22
N LYS A 59 -12.14 -15.25 4.78
CA LYS A 59 -12.78 -13.97 5.10
C LYS A 59 -13.49 -13.43 3.86
N TYR A 60 -14.70 -12.92 4.05
CA TYR A 60 -15.46 -12.26 3.02
C TYR A 60 -16.37 -11.18 3.63
N VAL A 61 -16.86 -10.26 2.80
CA VAL A 61 -17.83 -9.22 3.15
C VAL A 61 -18.93 -9.19 2.09
N VAL A 62 -20.17 -8.95 2.52
CA VAL A 62 -21.32 -8.73 1.64
C VAL A 62 -21.66 -7.25 1.62
N TRP A 63 -21.71 -6.68 0.42
CA TRP A 63 -22.02 -5.29 0.16
C TRP A 63 -23.31 -5.16 -0.64
N ASN A 64 -23.82 -3.92 -0.68
CA ASN A 64 -24.99 -3.54 -1.46
C ASN A 64 -26.25 -4.39 -1.17
N VAL A 65 -26.51 -4.63 0.11
CA VAL A 65 -27.71 -5.33 0.58
C VAL A 65 -28.50 -4.43 1.53
N ARG A 66 -29.83 -4.48 1.44
CA ARG A 66 -30.74 -3.70 2.30
C ARG A 66 -30.46 -3.96 3.77
N GLU A 67 -30.25 -5.23 4.12
CA GLU A 67 -29.98 -5.69 5.49
C GLU A 67 -28.67 -5.14 6.05
N GLY A 68 -27.76 -4.65 5.20
CA GLY A 68 -26.50 -4.00 5.58
C GLY A 68 -26.67 -2.56 6.04
N MET A 69 -27.82 -1.92 5.79
CA MET A 69 -28.14 -0.60 6.31
C MET A 69 -28.55 -0.68 7.79
N LYS A 70 -27.58 -0.45 8.68
CA LYS A 70 -27.73 -0.50 10.14
C LYS A 70 -27.73 0.87 10.81
N ALA A 71 -27.35 1.94 10.10
CA ALA A 71 -27.28 3.29 10.65
C ALA A 71 -27.61 4.38 9.61
N PRO A 72 -28.02 5.58 10.06
CA PRO A 72 -28.06 6.79 9.23
C PRO A 72 -26.72 7.03 8.50
N GLY A 73 -26.79 7.58 7.28
CA GLY A 73 -25.64 7.81 6.40
C GLY A 73 -25.32 6.64 5.47
N GLN A 74 -26.01 5.50 5.59
CA GLN A 74 -25.81 4.35 4.71
C GLN A 74 -26.83 4.31 3.56
N TRP A 75 -26.43 3.74 2.44
CA TRP A 75 -27.27 3.57 1.26
C TRP A 75 -27.05 2.19 0.61
N TYR A 76 -27.96 1.80 -0.26
CA TYR A 76 -27.75 0.72 -1.22
C TYR A 76 -28.41 1.05 -2.58
N LEU A 77 -27.88 0.46 -3.64
CA LEU A 77 -28.44 0.50 -4.99
C LEU A 77 -29.35 -0.71 -5.21
N ASP A 78 -30.64 -0.45 -5.33
CA ASP A 78 -31.64 -1.42 -5.75
C ASP A 78 -31.71 -1.44 -7.28
N ARG A 79 -30.91 -2.33 -7.89
CA ARG A 79 -30.83 -2.48 -9.35
C ARG A 79 -32.12 -3.04 -9.93
N ALA A 80 -32.84 -3.86 -9.17
CA ALA A 80 -34.11 -4.43 -9.62
C ALA A 80 -35.19 -3.35 -9.73
N ALA A 81 -35.22 -2.42 -8.77
CA ALA A 81 -36.15 -1.29 -8.79
C ALA A 81 -35.63 -0.07 -9.58
N GLY A 82 -34.35 -0.03 -9.94
CA GLY A 82 -33.69 1.13 -10.55
C GLY A 82 -33.62 2.33 -9.61
N LYS A 83 -33.39 2.10 -8.32
CA LYS A 83 -33.43 3.14 -7.27
C LYS A 83 -32.20 3.11 -6.37
N VAL A 84 -31.75 4.28 -5.95
CA VAL A 84 -30.88 4.41 -4.78
C VAL A 84 -31.75 4.59 -3.55
N VAL A 85 -31.49 3.82 -2.51
CA VAL A 85 -32.16 3.94 -1.21
C VAL A 85 -31.12 4.42 -0.21
N TYR A 86 -31.39 5.54 0.43
CA TYR A 86 -30.50 6.19 1.39
C TYR A 86 -31.23 6.37 2.72
N TRP A 87 -30.54 6.12 3.83
CA TRP A 87 -31.00 6.47 5.18
C TRP A 87 -30.37 7.81 5.57
N PRO A 88 -31.11 8.91 5.54
CA PRO A 88 -30.56 10.25 5.80
C PRO A 88 -29.95 10.36 7.20
N LEU A 89 -28.91 11.18 7.33
CA LEU A 89 -28.40 11.58 8.63
C LEU A 89 -29.49 12.34 9.42
N PRO A 90 -29.48 12.34 10.78
CA PRO A 90 -30.56 12.93 11.58
C PRO A 90 -30.93 14.38 11.26
N ASN A 91 -30.01 15.16 10.69
CA ASN A 91 -30.18 16.58 10.38
C ASN A 91 -30.14 16.87 8.87
N GLU A 92 -30.27 15.84 8.02
CA GLU A 92 -30.20 16.00 6.58
C GLU A 92 -31.60 16.15 5.98
N ASP A 93 -31.85 17.32 5.40
CA ASP A 93 -33.07 17.59 4.66
C ASP A 93 -32.94 17.12 3.21
N MET A 94 -33.49 15.94 2.93
CA MET A 94 -33.46 15.33 1.60
C MET A 94 -34.22 16.13 0.54
N THR A 95 -35.04 17.12 0.89
CA THR A 95 -35.68 18.00 -0.10
C THR A 95 -34.69 19.00 -0.70
N ASN A 96 -33.57 19.24 -0.02
CA ASN A 96 -32.54 20.20 -0.40
C ASN A 96 -31.14 19.56 -0.57
N ALA A 97 -31.02 18.23 -0.45
CA ALA A 97 -29.74 17.52 -0.52
C ALA A 97 -29.26 17.35 -1.97
N ASP A 98 -27.99 17.64 -2.21
CA ASP A 98 -27.31 17.32 -3.47
C ASP A 98 -26.79 15.88 -3.45
N ALA A 99 -27.40 15.01 -4.24
CA ALA A 99 -26.95 13.64 -4.43
C ALA A 99 -26.17 13.51 -5.76
N ILE A 100 -24.88 13.18 -5.67
CA ILE A 100 -24.01 13.01 -6.84
C ILE A 100 -23.71 11.53 -7.03
N ALA A 101 -24.05 11.00 -8.21
CA ALA A 101 -23.74 9.63 -8.60
C ALA A 101 -22.76 9.61 -9.79
N PRO A 102 -21.66 8.85 -9.72
CA PRO A 102 -20.68 8.77 -10.81
C PRO A 102 -21.24 8.05 -12.04
N THR A 103 -20.94 8.59 -13.23
CA THR A 103 -21.32 7.98 -14.53
C THR A 103 -20.13 7.68 -15.43
N VAL A 104 -18.91 7.99 -14.98
CA VAL A 104 -17.67 7.77 -15.73
C VAL A 104 -16.64 7.06 -14.87
N GLU A 105 -15.78 6.28 -15.51
CA GLU A 105 -14.62 5.63 -14.87
C GLU A 105 -13.39 6.55 -14.84
N SER A 106 -13.28 7.50 -15.78
CA SER A 106 -12.17 8.44 -15.91
C SER A 106 -12.66 9.80 -16.38
N ILE A 107 -12.07 10.86 -15.85
CA ILE A 107 -12.38 12.25 -16.19
C ILE A 107 -11.48 12.73 -17.33
N PHE A 108 -10.17 12.46 -17.22
CA PHE A 108 -9.20 12.75 -18.28
C PHE A 108 -8.53 11.47 -18.78
N ARG A 109 -8.46 11.33 -20.12
CA ARG A 109 -7.75 10.24 -20.78
C ARG A 109 -6.79 10.78 -21.84
N LEU A 110 -5.50 10.73 -21.55
CA LEU A 110 -4.43 10.91 -22.54
C LEU A 110 -4.11 9.54 -23.13
N LYS A 111 -4.51 9.29 -24.37
CA LYS A 111 -4.43 7.96 -25.00
C LYS A 111 -3.62 8.01 -26.29
N GLY A 112 -2.39 7.49 -26.23
CA GLY A 112 -1.55 7.23 -27.40
C GLY A 112 -1.49 5.74 -27.74
N THR A 113 -0.59 5.39 -28.65
CA THR A 113 -0.12 4.02 -28.88
C THR A 113 1.40 3.95 -28.72
N LYS A 114 1.96 2.75 -28.75
CA LYS A 114 3.43 2.56 -28.70
C LYS A 114 4.13 3.28 -29.87
N GLU A 115 3.53 3.26 -31.05
CA GLU A 115 4.02 3.86 -32.29
C GLU A 115 3.76 5.38 -32.30
N THR A 116 2.57 5.78 -31.87
CA THR A 116 2.11 7.18 -31.87
C THR A 116 1.71 7.61 -30.46
N PRO A 117 2.68 7.86 -29.57
CA PRO A 117 2.39 8.25 -28.20
C PRO A 117 1.87 9.68 -28.13
N VAL A 118 1.08 9.97 -27.10
CA VAL A 118 0.76 11.36 -26.72
C VAL A 118 2.03 11.99 -26.17
N ARG A 119 2.32 13.24 -26.55
CA ARG A 119 3.55 13.93 -26.14
C ARG A 119 3.25 15.32 -25.60
N ASP A 120 4.04 15.74 -24.61
CA ASP A 120 4.16 17.14 -24.18
C ASP A 120 2.84 17.77 -23.70
N VAL A 121 1.95 16.97 -23.09
CA VAL A 121 0.71 17.45 -22.49
C VAL A 121 0.86 17.63 -20.98
N THR A 122 0.44 18.78 -20.47
CA THR A 122 0.38 19.06 -19.03
C THR A 122 -1.06 19.27 -18.58
N LEU A 123 -1.51 18.50 -17.60
CA LEU A 123 -2.72 18.75 -16.82
C LEU A 123 -2.29 19.46 -15.53
N LYS A 124 -2.83 20.66 -15.27
CA LYS A 124 -2.38 21.50 -14.16
C LYS A 124 -3.53 22.17 -13.40
N GLY A 125 -3.46 22.16 -12.07
CA GLY A 125 -4.30 23.02 -11.22
C GLY A 125 -5.78 22.64 -11.19
N LEU A 126 -6.11 21.36 -11.42
CA LEU A 126 -7.50 20.89 -11.51
C LEU A 126 -7.88 20.07 -10.28
N THR A 127 -9.13 20.24 -9.86
CA THR A 127 -9.79 19.38 -8.87
C THR A 127 -10.70 18.39 -9.59
N LEU A 128 -10.49 17.10 -9.38
CA LEU A 128 -11.13 16.01 -10.12
C LEU A 128 -11.77 15.04 -9.14
N SER A 129 -13.06 14.73 -9.34
CA SER A 129 -13.81 13.92 -8.39
C SER A 129 -14.94 13.14 -9.05
N VAL A 130 -15.45 12.14 -8.33
CA VAL A 130 -16.66 11.37 -8.65
C VAL A 130 -16.52 10.51 -9.90
N THR A 131 -15.83 9.39 -9.75
CA THR A 131 -15.81 8.29 -10.75
C THR A 131 -16.27 6.98 -10.13
N HIS A 132 -16.67 6.01 -10.96
CA HIS A 132 -17.03 4.66 -10.51
C HIS A 132 -16.09 3.61 -11.08
N THR A 133 -16.22 2.38 -10.57
CA THR A 133 -15.65 1.17 -11.16
C THR A 133 -16.77 0.26 -11.68
N PRO A 134 -16.50 -0.56 -12.70
CA PRO A 134 -17.38 -1.68 -13.03
C PRO A 134 -17.24 -2.78 -11.98
N LEU A 135 -18.33 -3.51 -11.70
CA LEU A 135 -18.31 -4.65 -10.79
C LEU A 135 -17.54 -5.83 -11.42
N LYS A 136 -16.26 -5.94 -11.08
CA LYS A 136 -15.36 -7.04 -11.46
C LYS A 136 -14.22 -7.14 -10.45
N ALA A 137 -13.52 -8.27 -10.45
CA ALA A 137 -12.29 -8.40 -9.68
C ALA A 137 -11.23 -7.40 -10.18
N GLY A 138 -10.69 -6.59 -9.26
CA GLY A 138 -9.65 -5.60 -9.56
C GLY A 138 -8.28 -6.21 -9.83
N GLY A 139 -8.02 -7.40 -9.25
CA GLY A 139 -6.70 -8.02 -9.16
C GLY A 139 -5.77 -7.21 -8.24
N PHE A 140 -4.55 -7.69 -8.04
CA PHE A 140 -3.55 -7.05 -7.18
C PHE A 140 -3.41 -5.54 -7.43
N GLY A 141 -3.46 -4.76 -6.35
CA GLY A 141 -3.43 -3.29 -6.41
C GLY A 141 -4.62 -2.71 -7.16
N ALA A 142 -5.73 -3.45 -7.27
CA ALA A 142 -6.90 -3.08 -8.05
C ALA A 142 -6.55 -2.57 -9.47
N ASN A 143 -5.53 -3.18 -10.11
CA ASN A 143 -4.93 -2.72 -11.36
C ASN A 143 -5.88 -2.74 -12.55
N ALA A 144 -6.95 -3.55 -12.51
CA ALA A 144 -7.89 -3.65 -13.61
C ALA A 144 -8.81 -2.42 -13.78
N PHE A 145 -8.79 -1.49 -12.81
CA PHE A 145 -9.55 -0.23 -12.87
C PHE A 145 -8.71 0.90 -13.46
N ASP A 146 -9.38 1.83 -14.13
CA ASP A 146 -8.74 3.01 -14.70
C ASP A 146 -8.50 4.09 -13.63
N GLY A 147 -7.68 5.10 -13.98
CA GLY A 147 -7.51 6.30 -13.17
C GLY A 147 -8.57 7.34 -13.46
N ALA A 148 -8.90 8.18 -12.49
CA ALA A 148 -9.63 9.42 -12.74
C ALA A 148 -8.86 10.31 -13.74
N VAL A 149 -7.52 10.30 -13.64
CA VAL A 149 -6.60 10.71 -14.70
C VAL A 149 -5.88 9.48 -15.25
N SER A 150 -6.08 9.21 -16.54
CA SER A 150 -5.51 8.07 -17.24
C SER A 150 -4.54 8.52 -18.32
N MET A 151 -3.31 8.00 -18.31
CA MET A 151 -2.24 8.30 -19.26
C MET A 151 -1.69 7.00 -19.87
N ALA A 152 -2.19 6.64 -21.04
CA ALA A 152 -1.78 5.45 -21.77
C ALA A 152 -0.83 5.83 -22.92
N PHE A 153 0.36 5.23 -22.94
CA PHE A 153 1.39 5.49 -23.96
C PHE A 153 1.71 6.98 -24.12
N ALA A 154 2.08 7.62 -23.01
CA ALA A 154 2.42 9.04 -22.94
C ALA A 154 3.93 9.25 -22.83
N ARG A 155 4.45 10.31 -23.46
CA ARG A 155 5.86 10.71 -23.36
C ARG A 155 5.98 12.16 -22.94
N GLN A 156 6.78 12.44 -21.91
CA GLN A 156 6.99 13.80 -21.42
C GLN A 156 5.68 14.52 -21.03
N CYS A 157 4.65 13.76 -20.64
CA CYS A 157 3.41 14.32 -20.13
C CYS A 157 3.49 14.53 -18.61
N ARG A 158 2.72 15.50 -18.11
CA ARG A 158 2.75 15.92 -16.71
C ARG A 158 1.34 16.01 -16.12
N ALA A 159 1.18 15.44 -14.94
CA ALA A 159 0.11 15.78 -14.01
C ALA A 159 0.73 16.60 -12.89
N SER A 160 0.30 17.86 -12.74
CA SER A 160 0.89 18.80 -11.79
C SER A 160 -0.16 19.54 -11.00
N GLU A 161 0.00 19.70 -9.69
CA GLU A 161 -0.92 20.52 -8.89
C GLU A 161 -2.40 20.05 -9.04
N LEU A 162 -2.60 18.73 -9.11
CA LEU A 162 -3.95 18.15 -9.20
C LEU A 162 -4.43 17.72 -7.82
N THR A 163 -5.72 17.92 -7.53
CA THR A 163 -6.41 17.30 -6.39
C THR A 163 -7.40 16.28 -6.93
N VAL A 164 -7.18 15.01 -6.66
CA VAL A 164 -8.08 13.92 -7.06
C VAL A 164 -8.72 13.32 -5.81
N PHE A 165 -10.04 13.36 -5.71
CA PHE A 165 -10.73 12.84 -4.52
C PHE A 165 -12.11 12.24 -4.78
N ASN A 166 -12.61 11.36 -3.90
CA ASN A 166 -13.90 10.67 -4.06
C ASN A 166 -14.05 9.97 -5.42
N VAL A 167 -13.06 9.16 -5.78
CA VAL A 167 -13.04 8.41 -7.06
C VAL A 167 -13.04 6.92 -6.77
N GLY A 168 -13.90 6.15 -7.42
CA GLY A 168 -14.03 4.71 -7.16
C GLY A 168 -12.85 3.88 -7.69
N GLY A 169 -12.23 4.34 -8.77
CA GLY A 169 -11.08 3.69 -9.41
C GLY A 169 -9.75 4.13 -8.79
N GLN A 170 -8.72 4.17 -9.63
CA GLN A 170 -7.40 4.69 -9.25
C GLN A 170 -7.42 6.22 -9.28
N GLY A 171 -6.55 6.89 -8.53
CA GLY A 171 -6.43 8.35 -8.60
C GLY A 171 -5.83 8.79 -9.94
N ILE A 172 -4.52 8.53 -10.10
CA ILE A 172 -3.77 8.79 -11.34
C ILE A 172 -3.13 7.49 -11.82
N LYS A 173 -3.40 7.10 -13.07
CA LYS A 173 -2.86 5.86 -13.65
C LYS A 173 -2.14 6.14 -14.96
N ALA A 174 -0.86 5.78 -15.04
CA ALA A 174 -0.03 5.89 -16.22
C ALA A 174 0.60 4.54 -16.59
N TRP A 175 0.60 4.16 -17.87
CA TRP A 175 1.27 2.94 -18.34
C TRP A 175 1.79 3.04 -19.77
N GLY A 176 2.81 2.24 -20.09
CA GLY A 176 3.49 2.31 -21.38
C GLY A 176 4.18 3.65 -21.61
N CYS A 177 4.56 4.33 -20.53
CA CYS A 177 4.97 5.73 -20.56
C CYS A 177 6.49 5.91 -20.59
N ARG A 178 6.95 7.11 -20.99
CA ARG A 178 8.35 7.53 -20.85
C ARG A 178 8.48 8.99 -20.42
N GLY A 179 9.22 9.26 -19.35
CA GLY A 179 9.41 10.63 -18.86
C GLY A 179 8.11 11.26 -18.35
N VAL A 180 7.13 10.46 -17.90
CA VAL A 180 5.91 11.01 -17.31
C VAL A 180 6.21 11.51 -15.91
N ARG A 181 5.64 12.66 -15.56
CA ARG A 181 5.82 13.31 -14.26
C ARG A 181 4.49 13.49 -13.55
N ILE A 182 4.39 13.02 -12.31
CA ILE A 182 3.28 13.27 -11.40
C ILE A 182 3.82 14.01 -10.19
N GLU A 183 3.39 15.25 -10.00
CA GLU A 183 4.06 16.11 -9.02
C GLU A 183 3.22 17.21 -8.42
N ASN A 184 3.44 17.49 -7.15
CA ASN A 184 2.65 18.45 -6.37
C ASN A 184 1.15 18.12 -6.40
N CYS A 185 0.80 16.83 -6.53
CA CYS A 185 -0.58 16.37 -6.56
C CYS A 185 -1.02 15.80 -5.22
N GLU A 186 -2.32 15.84 -4.97
CA GLU A 186 -2.98 15.18 -3.86
C GLU A 186 -3.96 14.13 -4.39
N THR A 187 -3.88 12.90 -3.88
CA THR A 187 -4.89 11.86 -4.12
C THR A 187 -5.44 11.38 -2.78
N ARG A 188 -6.74 11.60 -2.54
CA ARG A 188 -7.41 11.18 -1.31
C ARG A 188 -8.76 10.54 -1.51
N GLU A 189 -9.24 9.72 -0.58
CA GLU A 189 -10.58 9.10 -0.66
C GLU A 189 -10.76 8.34 -2.00
N VAL A 190 -9.76 7.51 -2.32
CA VAL A 190 -9.66 6.79 -3.59
C VAL A 190 -10.03 5.33 -3.36
N GLY A 191 -10.90 4.77 -4.20
CA GLY A 191 -11.38 3.40 -4.06
C GLY A 191 -10.28 2.36 -4.29
N ALA A 192 -9.37 2.61 -5.22
CA ALA A 192 -8.20 1.78 -5.55
C ALA A 192 -6.86 2.49 -5.18
N CYS A 193 -5.76 2.24 -5.92
CA CYS A 193 -4.48 2.92 -5.62
C CYS A 193 -4.54 4.42 -5.86
N GLY A 194 -3.76 5.18 -5.08
CA GLY A 194 -3.63 6.62 -5.25
C GLY A 194 -2.98 6.98 -6.58
N MET A 195 -1.78 6.47 -6.82
CA MET A 195 -1.01 6.72 -8.04
C MET A 195 -0.37 5.43 -8.56
N LYS A 196 -0.47 5.19 -9.86
CA LYS A 196 0.23 4.10 -10.54
C LYS A 196 0.99 4.63 -11.76
N VAL A 197 2.27 4.26 -11.87
CA VAL A 197 3.09 4.59 -13.04
C VAL A 197 3.88 3.37 -13.51
N ASP A 198 3.65 2.99 -14.76
CA ASP A 198 4.38 1.93 -15.44
C ASP A 198 5.10 2.51 -16.68
N GLY A 199 6.44 2.55 -16.63
CA GLY A 199 7.21 3.10 -17.72
C GLY A 199 8.68 3.35 -17.43
N LEU A 200 9.28 4.16 -18.30
CA LEU A 200 10.71 4.48 -18.30
C LEU A 200 10.97 5.92 -17.85
N ASP A 201 11.96 6.16 -16.99
CA ASP A 201 12.37 7.51 -16.59
C ASP A 201 11.23 8.36 -15.98
N SER A 202 10.29 7.73 -15.27
CA SER A 202 9.13 8.43 -14.70
C SER A 202 9.45 9.08 -13.36
N VAL A 203 8.78 10.18 -13.02
CA VAL A 203 8.99 10.89 -11.75
C VAL A 203 7.68 11.06 -11.00
N VAL A 204 7.63 10.61 -9.76
CA VAL A 204 6.52 10.81 -8.82
C VAL A 204 7.07 11.54 -7.60
N THR A 205 6.88 12.86 -7.54
CA THR A 205 7.54 13.68 -6.50
C THR A 205 6.65 14.76 -5.88
N ASN A 206 6.89 15.07 -4.60
CA ASN A 206 6.15 16.10 -3.85
C ASN A 206 4.63 15.86 -3.84
N ASN A 207 4.19 14.60 -3.78
CA ASN A 207 2.77 14.29 -3.74
C ASN A 207 2.31 13.94 -2.31
N HIS A 208 1.03 14.18 -2.04
CA HIS A 208 0.35 13.75 -0.82
C HIS A 208 -0.70 12.69 -1.17
N VAL A 209 -0.49 11.46 -0.71
CA VAL A 209 -1.34 10.32 -1.04
C VAL A 209 -1.90 9.73 0.22
N HIS A 210 -3.22 9.80 0.43
CA HIS A 210 -3.81 9.29 1.66
C HIS A 210 -5.23 8.77 1.54
N HIS A 211 -5.67 7.92 2.48
CA HIS A 211 -7.04 7.38 2.46
C HIS A 211 -7.37 6.72 1.10
N VAL A 212 -6.48 5.85 0.66
CA VAL A 212 -6.63 5.09 -0.60
C VAL A 212 -7.17 3.69 -0.31
N GLY A 213 -7.60 2.96 -1.34
CA GLY A 213 -8.15 1.62 -1.16
C GLY A 213 -9.43 1.55 -0.34
N VAL A 214 -10.23 2.63 -0.31
CA VAL A 214 -11.47 2.67 0.50
C VAL A 214 -12.52 1.65 0.02
N LEU A 215 -12.39 1.17 -1.22
CA LEU A 215 -13.22 0.10 -1.79
C LEU A 215 -12.43 -1.21 -1.99
N TYR A 216 -11.13 -1.11 -2.29
CA TYR A 216 -10.27 -2.23 -2.67
C TYR A 216 -9.02 -2.28 -1.76
N PRO A 217 -9.02 -3.12 -0.70
CA PRO A 217 -7.96 -3.17 0.31
C PRO A 217 -6.55 -3.51 -0.21
N SER A 218 -6.41 -4.12 -1.38
CA SER A 218 -5.11 -4.41 -2.03
C SER A 218 -4.44 -3.17 -2.60
N ALA A 219 -5.14 -2.03 -2.61
CA ALA A 219 -4.64 -0.77 -3.12
C ALA A 219 -3.33 -0.33 -2.46
N ILE A 220 -2.48 0.25 -3.29
CA ILE A 220 -1.17 0.77 -2.94
C ILE A 220 -1.24 2.31 -2.97
N GLY A 221 -0.48 3.01 -2.12
CA GLY A 221 -0.37 4.47 -2.22
C GLY A 221 0.20 4.89 -3.58
N VAL A 222 1.48 4.55 -3.81
CA VAL A 222 2.21 4.78 -5.06
C VAL A 222 2.76 3.45 -5.59
N TRP A 223 2.26 3.02 -6.74
CA TRP A 223 2.73 1.80 -7.41
C TRP A 223 3.55 2.14 -8.65
N ILE A 224 4.83 1.76 -8.65
CA ILE A 224 5.73 1.91 -9.79
C ILE A 224 6.06 0.56 -10.45
N HIS A 225 6.21 0.59 -11.78
CA HIS A 225 6.79 -0.49 -12.56
C HIS A 225 7.63 0.06 -13.72
N GLY A 226 8.59 -0.72 -14.20
CA GLY A 226 9.40 -0.41 -15.38
C GLY A 226 10.85 -0.14 -15.03
N GLU A 227 11.44 0.97 -15.49
CA GLU A 227 12.85 1.25 -15.25
C GLU A 227 13.13 2.72 -14.93
N ARG A 228 14.10 2.96 -14.04
CA ARG A 228 14.62 4.29 -13.70
C ARG A 228 13.55 5.30 -13.26
N ALA A 229 12.55 4.82 -12.52
CA ALA A 229 11.60 5.69 -11.85
C ALA A 229 12.26 6.41 -10.67
N GLU A 230 11.91 7.67 -10.46
CA GLU A 230 12.21 8.44 -9.25
C GLU A 230 10.92 8.65 -8.45
N VAL A 231 10.88 8.16 -7.22
CA VAL A 231 9.78 8.38 -6.27
C VAL A 231 10.35 9.10 -5.06
N SER A 232 10.14 10.41 -4.99
CA SER A 232 10.83 11.25 -4.00
C SER A 232 9.97 12.31 -3.33
N HIS A 233 10.22 12.59 -2.05
CA HIS A 233 9.53 13.65 -1.30
C HIS A 233 8.01 13.53 -1.26
N ASN A 234 7.47 12.30 -1.32
CA ASN A 234 6.04 12.09 -1.16
C ASN A 234 5.70 11.84 0.32
N GLU A 235 4.52 12.30 0.74
CA GLU A 235 3.90 11.94 2.01
C GLU A 235 2.76 10.96 1.73
N ILE A 236 2.84 9.76 2.33
CA ILE A 236 1.89 8.67 2.05
C ILE A 236 1.39 8.06 3.36
N HIS A 237 0.07 8.07 3.59
CA HIS A 237 -0.50 7.55 4.83
C HIS A 237 -1.96 7.10 4.73
N ASP A 238 -2.48 6.44 5.77
CA ASP A 238 -3.82 5.81 5.77
C ASP A 238 -4.00 4.91 4.52
N THR A 239 -3.11 3.93 4.37
CA THR A 239 -3.15 2.93 3.28
C THR A 239 -3.52 1.55 3.82
N PRO A 240 -4.48 0.84 3.22
CA PRO A 240 -4.93 -0.47 3.70
C PRO A 240 -3.85 -1.55 3.51
N TYR A 241 -3.01 -1.38 2.51
CA TYR A 241 -1.88 -2.25 2.21
C TYR A 241 -0.59 -1.40 2.08
N THR A 242 0.26 -1.72 1.11
CA THR A 242 1.59 -1.13 0.94
C THR A 242 1.53 0.34 0.55
N ALA A 243 2.37 1.18 1.13
CA ALA A 243 2.42 2.60 0.76
C ALA A 243 3.15 2.83 -0.57
N ILE A 244 4.34 2.25 -0.77
CA ILE A 244 5.05 2.25 -2.06
C ILE A 244 5.37 0.83 -2.49
N ALA A 245 4.86 0.40 -3.66
CA ALA A 245 5.18 -0.88 -4.27
C ALA A 245 5.97 -0.67 -5.56
N GLY A 246 7.01 -1.48 -5.80
CA GLY A 246 7.85 -1.37 -6.99
C GLY A 246 8.24 -2.71 -7.61
N GLY A 247 8.29 -2.77 -8.93
CA GLY A 247 8.98 -3.84 -9.66
C GLY A 247 9.66 -3.34 -10.91
N GLY A 248 10.60 -4.11 -11.47
CA GLY A 248 11.49 -3.61 -12.52
C GLY A 248 12.79 -3.03 -11.98
N HIS A 249 13.52 -2.22 -12.74
CA HIS A 249 14.96 -2.00 -12.48
C HIS A 249 15.35 -0.54 -12.23
N ASP A 250 16.44 -0.35 -11.49
CA ASP A 250 17.17 0.92 -11.31
C ASP A 250 16.30 2.07 -10.78
N HIS A 251 15.27 1.76 -10.00
CA HIS A 251 14.42 2.76 -9.36
C HIS A 251 15.14 3.45 -8.19
N ARG A 252 14.80 4.72 -7.97
CA ARG A 252 15.23 5.50 -6.80
C ARG A 252 14.01 5.91 -6.01
N ILE A 253 13.85 5.34 -4.82
CA ILE A 253 12.76 5.66 -3.89
C ILE A 253 13.40 6.35 -2.69
N GLU A 254 13.33 7.68 -2.68
CA GLU A 254 14.15 8.50 -1.78
C GLU A 254 13.36 9.57 -1.02
N ARG A 255 13.65 9.80 0.26
CA ARG A 255 13.12 10.95 1.03
C ARG A 255 11.60 11.00 1.09
N ASN A 256 10.93 9.86 1.11
CA ASN A 256 9.48 9.79 1.33
C ASN A 256 9.16 9.67 2.83
N LEU A 257 8.03 10.25 3.25
CA LEU A 257 7.46 10.10 4.59
C LEU A 257 6.26 9.15 4.51
N ILE A 258 6.30 8.06 5.27
CA ILE A 258 5.27 7.02 5.28
C ILE A 258 4.83 6.75 6.72
N TYR A 259 3.52 6.75 6.97
CA TYR A 259 2.96 6.37 8.26
C TYR A 259 1.53 5.85 8.13
N LYS A 260 1.03 5.08 9.11
CA LYS A 260 -0.30 4.44 9.02
C LYS A 260 -0.53 3.70 7.68
N ALA A 261 0.46 2.91 7.29
CA ALA A 261 0.34 1.98 6.18
C ALA A 261 0.02 0.57 6.72
N MET A 262 -0.44 -0.32 5.85
CA MET A 262 -0.77 -1.71 6.19
C MET A 262 -1.92 -1.84 7.20
N GLU A 263 -2.95 -0.99 7.10
CA GLU A 263 -4.04 -0.95 8.08
C GLU A 263 -5.07 -2.08 7.93
N ALA A 264 -5.12 -2.77 6.79
CA ALA A 264 -6.15 -3.77 6.50
C ALA A 264 -5.61 -5.13 6.02
N LEU A 265 -4.58 -5.15 5.18
CA LEU A 265 -3.97 -6.37 4.64
C LEU A 265 -2.60 -6.65 5.25
N HIS A 266 -2.08 -7.85 5.03
CA HIS A 266 -0.77 -8.31 5.52
C HIS A 266 0.14 -8.69 4.34
N ASP A 267 1.39 -9.07 4.64
CA ASP A 267 2.38 -9.48 3.63
C ASP A 267 2.76 -8.33 2.68
N GLY A 268 3.09 -7.19 3.28
CA GLY A 268 3.47 -5.96 2.59
C GLY A 268 4.30 -5.06 3.49
N ALA A 269 4.48 -3.81 3.09
CA ALA A 269 5.34 -2.89 3.80
C ALA A 269 5.02 -1.41 3.58
N GLY A 270 5.68 -0.53 4.33
CA GLY A 270 5.79 0.87 3.93
C GLY A 270 6.40 0.98 2.52
N ILE A 271 7.54 0.31 2.28
CA ILE A 271 8.10 0.16 0.94
C ILE A 271 8.34 -1.32 0.63
N TYR A 272 7.69 -1.81 -0.43
CA TYR A 272 7.78 -3.17 -0.94
C TYR A 272 8.35 -3.17 -2.36
N ILE A 273 9.37 -3.99 -2.63
CA ILE A 273 9.91 -4.19 -3.98
C ILE A 273 10.06 -5.66 -4.31
N THR A 274 9.75 -6.03 -5.56
CA THR A 274 9.76 -7.43 -6.04
C THR A 274 10.11 -7.48 -7.52
N PHE A 275 10.62 -8.60 -8.01
CA PHE A 275 11.05 -8.82 -9.40
C PHE A 275 11.87 -7.62 -9.93
N CYS A 276 12.92 -7.27 -9.19
CA CYS A 276 13.63 -6.00 -9.38
C CYS A 276 15.15 -6.12 -9.21
N LYS A 277 15.88 -5.19 -9.82
CA LYS A 277 17.34 -5.13 -9.76
C LYS A 277 17.82 -3.69 -9.65
N GLY A 278 18.87 -3.45 -8.87
CA GLY A 278 19.50 -2.12 -8.79
C GLY A 278 18.62 -1.04 -8.15
N VAL A 279 17.57 -1.42 -7.42
CA VAL A 279 16.66 -0.45 -6.78
C VAL A 279 17.31 0.12 -5.52
N THR A 280 17.26 1.44 -5.36
CA THR A 280 17.75 2.15 -4.18
C THR A 280 16.59 2.70 -3.34
N LEU A 281 16.51 2.30 -2.08
CA LEU A 281 15.64 2.83 -1.04
C LEU A 281 16.49 3.69 -0.11
N ARG A 282 16.42 5.03 -0.20
CA ARG A 282 17.34 5.90 0.53
C ARG A 282 16.68 7.05 1.29
N GLN A 283 17.09 7.30 2.52
CA GLN A 283 16.65 8.47 3.30
C GLN A 283 15.13 8.59 3.47
N ASN A 284 14.39 7.48 3.40
CA ASN A 284 12.97 7.45 3.68
C ASN A 284 12.73 7.41 5.21
N ILE A 285 11.61 7.95 5.64
CA ILE A 285 11.11 7.85 7.02
C ILE A 285 9.84 7.02 6.99
N ILE A 286 9.85 5.89 7.69
CA ILE A 286 8.67 5.02 7.85
C ILE A 286 8.37 4.91 9.34
N ARG A 287 7.16 5.27 9.75
CA ARG A 287 6.78 5.20 11.16
C ARG A 287 5.37 4.68 11.36
N ASP A 288 5.09 4.20 12.56
CA ASP A 288 3.70 3.93 13.00
C ASP A 288 2.98 2.90 12.10
N ILE A 289 3.68 1.85 11.69
CA ILE A 289 3.08 0.68 11.05
C ILE A 289 2.89 -0.38 12.12
N ILE A 290 1.63 -0.52 12.55
CA ILE A 290 1.26 -1.39 13.66
C ILE A 290 1.13 -2.83 13.18
N GLU A 291 1.66 -3.77 13.95
CA GLU A 291 1.47 -5.18 13.67
C GLU A 291 0.01 -5.60 13.89
N THR A 292 -0.67 -5.96 12.81
CA THR A 292 -2.09 -6.37 12.81
C THR A 292 -2.28 -7.90 12.83
N GLY A 293 -1.19 -8.65 13.00
CA GLY A 293 -1.16 -10.12 12.97
C GLY A 293 -0.91 -10.70 11.58
N GLY A 294 -1.25 -11.98 11.39
CA GLY A 294 -1.09 -12.66 10.09
C GLY A 294 0.37 -12.79 9.65
N TYR A 295 0.64 -12.45 8.38
CA TYR A 295 1.98 -12.44 7.80
C TYR A 295 2.79 -11.17 8.15
N GLY A 296 2.23 -10.30 9.01
CA GLY A 296 2.88 -9.09 9.51
C GLY A 296 2.99 -7.97 8.47
N ALA A 297 3.52 -6.84 8.93
CA ALA A 297 3.79 -5.64 8.14
C ALA A 297 5.24 -5.19 8.37
N SER A 298 5.91 -4.75 7.31
CA SER A 298 7.33 -4.34 7.38
C SER A 298 7.51 -2.85 7.15
N ALA A 299 8.66 -2.30 7.55
CA ALA A 299 9.07 -0.98 7.04
C ALA A 299 9.60 -1.11 5.60
N TYR A 300 10.65 -1.94 5.41
CA TYR A 300 11.22 -2.24 4.10
C TYR A 300 11.10 -3.73 3.79
N TYR A 301 10.54 -4.06 2.62
CA TYR A 301 10.38 -5.44 2.17
C TYR A 301 10.97 -5.63 0.77
N LEU A 302 12.07 -6.38 0.71
CA LEU A 302 12.69 -6.86 -0.53
C LEU A 302 12.24 -8.30 -0.78
N ASP A 303 11.34 -8.48 -1.72
CA ASP A 303 10.71 -9.77 -2.02
C ASP A 303 11.31 -10.41 -3.28
N GLU A 304 10.65 -11.44 -3.80
CA GLU A 304 11.14 -12.37 -4.80
C GLU A 304 11.98 -11.72 -5.91
N GLN A 305 13.19 -12.22 -6.10
CA GLN A 305 14.12 -11.76 -7.13
C GLN A 305 14.55 -10.29 -7.02
N ALA A 306 14.37 -9.65 -5.87
CA ALA A 306 15.07 -8.40 -5.56
C ALA A 306 16.58 -8.68 -5.47
N GLU A 307 17.35 -8.11 -6.39
CA GLU A 307 18.79 -8.35 -6.53
C GLU A 307 19.60 -7.06 -6.66
N ASN A 308 20.78 -7.00 -6.04
CA ASN A 308 21.68 -5.83 -6.12
C ASN A 308 21.01 -4.50 -5.72
N CYS A 309 20.04 -4.57 -4.82
CA CYS A 309 19.30 -3.43 -4.28
C CYS A 309 20.00 -2.87 -3.03
N LEU A 310 19.77 -1.59 -2.76
CA LEU A 310 20.38 -0.84 -1.66
C LEU A 310 19.31 -0.22 -0.76
N VAL A 311 19.31 -0.56 0.53
CA VAL A 311 18.51 0.08 1.57
C VAL A 311 19.44 0.91 2.45
N GLU A 312 19.45 2.23 2.27
CA GLU A 312 20.47 3.11 2.84
C GLU A 312 19.94 4.34 3.59
N GLY A 313 20.45 4.58 4.80
CA GLY A 313 20.25 5.87 5.48
C GLY A 313 18.79 6.16 5.82
N ASN A 314 17.96 5.14 5.93
CA ASN A 314 16.55 5.28 6.24
C ASN A 314 16.28 5.24 7.75
N LEU A 315 15.16 5.82 8.18
CA LEU A 315 14.64 5.75 9.55
C LEU A 315 13.35 4.94 9.59
N SER A 316 13.33 3.89 10.42
CA SER A 316 12.10 3.18 10.81
C SER A 316 11.81 3.43 12.28
N LEU A 317 10.59 3.87 12.61
CA LEU A 317 10.15 4.15 13.98
C LEU A 317 8.84 3.42 14.30
N ARG A 318 8.82 2.62 15.37
CA ARG A 318 7.65 1.83 15.79
C ARG A 318 7.11 0.93 14.68
N VAL A 319 8.01 0.13 14.10
CA VAL A 319 7.67 -0.95 13.17
C VAL A 319 8.41 -2.21 13.60
N ASN A 320 7.67 -3.21 14.11
CA ASN A 320 8.25 -4.43 14.70
C ASN A 320 9.09 -5.26 13.72
N ARG A 321 8.82 -5.16 12.41
CA ARG A 321 9.63 -5.78 11.36
C ARG A 321 10.31 -4.71 10.48
N PRO A 322 11.45 -4.14 10.91
CA PRO A 322 12.12 -3.09 10.14
C PRO A 322 12.52 -3.54 8.74
N SER A 323 12.97 -4.78 8.58
CA SER A 323 13.35 -5.34 7.28
C SER A 323 12.91 -6.79 7.12
N HIS A 324 12.12 -7.03 6.09
CA HIS A 324 11.72 -8.37 5.65
C HIS A 324 12.33 -8.64 4.27
N ASN A 325 12.94 -9.81 4.08
CA ASN A 325 13.66 -10.12 2.84
C ASN A 325 13.37 -11.56 2.43
N HIS A 326 12.60 -11.75 1.36
CA HIS A 326 12.07 -13.05 0.99
C HIS A 326 12.49 -13.41 -0.44
N MET A 327 13.16 -14.56 -0.60
CA MET A 327 13.71 -15.00 -1.90
C MET A 327 14.55 -13.93 -2.62
N ALA A 328 15.24 -13.10 -1.85
CA ALA A 328 16.02 -11.97 -2.35
C ALA A 328 17.53 -12.28 -2.28
N LYS A 329 18.34 -11.60 -3.10
CA LYS A 329 19.75 -11.95 -3.24
C LYS A 329 20.68 -10.74 -3.40
N SER A 330 21.90 -10.79 -2.83
CA SER A 330 22.98 -9.83 -3.14
C SER A 330 22.60 -8.37 -2.84
N ASN A 331 21.79 -8.14 -1.81
CA ASN A 331 21.31 -6.80 -1.44
C ASN A 331 22.09 -6.23 -0.25
N VAL A 332 22.15 -4.90 -0.17
CA VAL A 332 22.87 -4.19 0.90
C VAL A 332 21.87 -3.40 1.74
N ILE A 333 21.93 -3.59 3.06
CA ILE A 333 21.18 -2.80 4.04
C ILE A 333 22.23 -2.07 4.89
N ARG A 334 22.34 -0.74 4.75
CA ARG A 334 23.40 0.01 5.44
C ARG A 334 23.02 1.38 5.98
N GLY A 335 23.62 1.77 7.09
CA GLY A 335 23.45 3.13 7.64
C GLY A 335 22.02 3.47 8.07
N ASN A 336 21.13 2.48 8.24
CA ASN A 336 19.74 2.72 8.63
C ASN A 336 19.61 2.78 10.16
N VAL A 337 18.60 3.50 10.64
CA VAL A 337 18.23 3.56 12.06
C VAL A 337 16.85 2.94 12.25
N PHE A 338 16.76 1.90 13.08
CA PHE A 338 15.53 1.21 13.40
C PHE A 338 15.24 1.36 14.90
N LEU A 339 14.16 2.05 15.24
CA LEU A 339 13.69 2.27 16.61
C LEU A 339 12.37 1.51 16.80
N VAL A 340 12.39 0.47 17.62
CA VAL A 340 11.26 -0.47 17.74
C VAL A 340 10.73 -0.50 19.16
N GLU A 341 9.42 -0.38 19.30
CA GLU A 341 8.72 -0.68 20.54
C GLU A 341 8.32 -2.16 20.55
N GLY A 342 8.83 -2.92 21.52
CA GLY A 342 8.68 -4.37 21.60
C GLY A 342 9.78 -5.13 20.86
N GLU A 343 9.44 -6.31 20.34
CA GLU A 343 10.38 -7.17 19.62
C GLU A 343 10.69 -6.59 18.23
N ALA A 344 11.98 -6.49 17.89
CA ALA A 344 12.45 -6.16 16.57
C ALA A 344 12.82 -7.44 15.81
N LYS A 345 12.26 -7.63 14.62
CA LYS A 345 12.51 -8.81 13.79
C LYS A 345 13.04 -8.42 12.41
N LEU A 346 14.25 -8.84 12.09
CA LEU A 346 14.79 -8.82 10.74
C LEU A 346 14.81 -10.24 10.21
N THR A 347 14.41 -10.45 8.96
CA THR A 347 14.22 -11.81 8.45
C THR A 347 14.72 -11.96 7.03
N PHE A 348 15.31 -13.11 6.75
CA PHE A 348 15.89 -13.44 5.44
C PHE A 348 15.44 -14.83 4.91
N PRO A 349 14.13 -15.18 4.92
CA PRO A 349 13.66 -16.46 4.41
C PRO A 349 14.04 -16.68 2.93
N ARG A 350 14.75 -17.78 2.66
CA ARG A 350 15.20 -18.16 1.30
C ARG A 350 16.05 -17.10 0.61
N SER A 351 16.67 -16.21 1.38
CA SER A 351 17.50 -15.11 0.90
C SER A 351 18.99 -15.42 1.10
N SER A 352 19.88 -14.76 0.34
CA SER A 352 21.34 -14.98 0.43
C SER A 352 22.18 -13.80 -0.03
N GLU A 353 23.45 -13.76 0.37
CA GLU A 353 24.44 -12.75 -0.07
C GLU A 353 24.08 -11.31 0.35
N PHE A 354 23.34 -11.16 1.45
CA PHE A 354 23.04 -9.85 2.00
C PHE A 354 24.23 -9.28 2.77
N THR A 355 24.46 -7.98 2.63
CA THR A 355 25.39 -7.21 3.46
C THR A 355 24.63 -6.31 4.42
N LEU A 356 24.86 -6.46 5.71
CA LEU A 356 24.37 -5.53 6.74
C LEU A 356 25.56 -4.73 7.28
N GLU A 357 25.51 -3.40 7.16
CA GLU A 357 26.66 -2.52 7.43
C GLU A 357 26.22 -1.25 8.17
N ARG A 358 26.79 -0.96 9.35
CA ARG A 358 26.56 0.31 10.08
C ARG A 358 25.07 0.65 10.31
N ASN A 359 24.21 -0.34 10.51
CA ASN A 359 22.82 -0.09 10.91
C ASN A 359 22.73 0.03 12.44
N VAL A 360 21.83 0.86 12.93
CA VAL A 360 21.51 1.01 14.36
C VAL A 360 20.14 0.40 14.60
N ILE A 361 20.02 -0.51 15.57
CA ILE A 361 18.75 -1.12 15.97
C ILE A 361 18.59 -0.94 17.48
N CYS A 362 17.59 -0.17 17.92
CA CYS A 362 17.16 -0.08 19.32
C CYS A 362 15.78 -0.71 19.44
N ALA A 363 15.60 -1.61 20.40
CA ALA A 363 14.33 -2.23 20.70
C ALA A 363 14.12 -2.27 22.22
N THR A 364 12.89 -2.07 22.68
CA THR A 364 12.56 -2.30 24.10
C THR A 364 12.39 -3.78 24.43
N GLY A 365 12.19 -4.62 23.40
CA GLY A 365 12.19 -6.08 23.50
C GLY A 365 13.39 -6.73 22.82
N LYS A 366 13.29 -8.04 22.53
CA LYS A 366 14.37 -8.80 21.88
C LYS A 366 14.60 -8.30 20.45
N ILE A 367 15.86 -8.36 20.00
CA ILE A 367 16.23 -8.18 18.59
C ILE A 367 16.49 -9.58 18.02
N ARG A 368 15.77 -9.96 16.96
CA ARG A 368 15.92 -11.23 16.26
C ARG A 368 16.33 -11.02 14.81
N ILE A 369 17.27 -11.83 14.36
CA ILE A 369 17.73 -11.88 12.96
C ILE A 369 17.59 -13.33 12.50
N ASP A 370 16.57 -13.61 11.69
CA ASP A 370 16.28 -14.96 11.20
C ASP A 370 17.16 -15.30 9.98
N ASN A 371 17.70 -16.53 9.95
CA ASN A 371 18.58 -17.09 8.90
C ASN A 371 19.94 -16.36 8.70
N PRO A 372 20.76 -16.18 9.75
CA PRO A 372 22.00 -15.39 9.66
C PRO A 372 23.10 -16.04 8.81
N HIS A 373 23.10 -17.38 8.64
CA HIS A 373 24.20 -18.13 8.02
C HIS A 373 24.43 -17.84 6.52
N ARG A 374 23.58 -17.06 5.86
CA ARG A 374 23.71 -16.67 4.44
C ARG A 374 23.99 -15.17 4.24
N LEU A 375 24.33 -14.48 5.33
CA LEU A 375 24.63 -13.06 5.35
C LEU A 375 26.16 -12.87 5.34
N GLN A 376 26.66 -11.97 4.50
CA GLN A 376 27.99 -11.38 4.70
C GLN A 376 27.83 -10.28 5.76
N LEU A 377 27.94 -10.69 7.01
CA LEU A 377 27.88 -9.78 8.15
C LEU A 377 29.24 -9.09 8.31
N THR A 378 29.39 -7.90 7.72
CA THR A 378 30.44 -6.98 8.15
C THR A 378 29.90 -6.24 9.37
N ILE A 379 29.96 -6.92 10.51
CA ILE A 379 29.44 -6.40 11.75
C ILE A 379 30.38 -5.30 12.26
N GLY A 380 30.07 -4.06 11.90
CA GLY A 380 30.39 -2.92 12.77
C GLY A 380 29.35 -2.86 13.90
N LEU A 381 29.31 -3.86 14.79
CA LEU A 381 28.67 -3.69 16.10
C LEU A 381 29.63 -2.77 16.85
N ALA A 382 29.32 -1.49 16.92
CA ALA A 382 29.86 -0.70 17.99
C ALA A 382 29.22 -1.21 19.29
N PRO A 383 29.99 -1.68 20.28
CA PRO A 383 29.47 -1.81 21.63
C PRO A 383 29.21 -0.39 22.15
N GLY A 384 27.97 -0.12 22.54
CA GLY A 384 27.54 1.17 23.08
C GLY A 384 26.50 1.84 22.19
N LEU A 385 25.41 2.27 22.81
CA LEU A 385 24.43 3.16 22.20
C LEU A 385 25.14 4.29 21.43
N VAL A 386 24.62 4.65 20.26
CA VAL A 386 24.90 5.98 19.67
C VAL A 386 24.60 7.09 20.70
N CYS A 387 23.61 6.87 21.59
CA CYS A 387 23.27 7.76 22.70
C CYS A 387 24.31 7.81 23.84
N GLU A 388 25.13 6.78 24.05
CA GLU A 388 26.19 6.81 25.10
C GLU A 388 27.48 7.47 24.61
N ARG A 389 27.70 7.59 23.29
CA ARG A 389 28.97 8.07 22.73
C ARG A 389 28.88 9.37 21.92
N ASP A 390 27.71 9.82 21.51
CA ASP A 390 27.55 11.14 20.87
C ASP A 390 26.24 11.85 21.24
N PRO A 391 26.28 12.79 22.21
CA PRO A 391 25.14 13.64 22.58
C PRO A 391 24.52 14.38 21.39
N ARG A 392 25.27 14.63 20.30
CA ARG A 392 24.78 15.34 19.11
C ARG A 392 23.88 14.48 18.24
N ALA A 393 24.11 13.17 18.18
CA ALA A 393 23.27 12.24 17.43
C ALA A 393 21.91 12.01 18.12
N ALA A 394 21.90 11.99 19.46
CA ALA A 394 20.66 12.02 20.24
C ALA A 394 19.88 13.31 19.97
N ASP A 395 20.53 14.48 19.98
CA ASP A 395 19.89 15.77 19.68
C ASP A 395 19.37 15.88 18.23
N GLU A 396 20.07 15.33 17.23
CA GLU A 396 19.57 15.27 15.84
C GLU A 396 18.37 14.31 15.69
N LEU A 397 18.41 13.14 16.34
CA LEU A 397 17.26 12.22 16.39
C LEU A 397 16.05 12.88 17.07
N THR A 398 16.27 13.63 18.15
CA THR A 398 15.22 14.37 18.88
C THR A 398 14.55 15.45 18.04
N ARG A 399 15.23 15.98 17.01
CA ARG A 399 14.67 16.98 16.08
C ARG A 399 13.82 16.37 14.96
N LEU A 400 13.96 15.07 14.70
CA LEU A 400 13.24 14.34 13.65
C LEU A 400 11.99 13.61 14.16
N VAL A 401 11.75 13.62 15.47
CA VAL A 401 10.61 12.95 16.11
C VAL A 401 9.87 13.89 17.05
N THR A 402 8.61 13.61 17.36
CA THR A 402 7.79 14.50 18.21
C THR A 402 8.32 14.54 19.66
N PRO A 403 7.96 15.53 20.50
CA PRO A 403 8.39 15.59 21.90
C PRO A 403 8.05 14.35 22.73
N HIS A 404 7.03 13.59 22.33
CA HIS A 404 6.68 12.31 22.94
C HIS A 404 7.69 11.20 22.58
N ASP A 405 8.20 11.22 21.36
CA ASP A 405 9.17 10.28 20.81
C ASP A 405 10.60 10.56 21.30
N ALA A 406 10.91 11.82 21.59
CA ALA A 406 12.16 12.27 22.22
C ALA A 406 12.45 11.56 23.55
N ALA A 407 11.40 11.20 24.29
CA ALA A 407 11.51 10.48 25.56
C ALA A 407 11.87 9.00 25.36
N PHE A 408 11.57 8.41 24.19
CA PHE A 408 11.88 7.02 23.85
C PHE A 408 13.39 6.81 23.62
N VAL A 409 14.07 7.80 23.03
CA VAL A 409 15.51 7.79 22.78
C VAL A 409 16.33 7.92 24.08
N ARG A 410 15.72 8.41 25.17
CA ARG A 410 16.40 8.75 26.44
C ARG A 410 16.18 7.75 27.58
N ARG A 411 15.52 6.61 27.35
CA ARG A 411 15.36 5.60 28.42
C ARG A 411 16.60 4.73 28.51
N ASP A 412 17.18 4.65 29.70
CA ASP A 412 18.28 3.76 30.12
C ASP A 412 17.92 2.24 30.05
N GLU A 413 16.87 1.87 29.31
CA GLU A 413 16.28 0.52 29.26
C GLU A 413 16.36 -0.13 27.86
N CYS A 414 17.07 0.45 26.87
CA CYS A 414 17.32 -0.24 25.60
C CYS A 414 18.34 -1.37 25.85
N HIS A 415 17.85 -2.60 25.97
CA HIS A 415 18.68 -3.79 26.03
C HIS A 415 19.45 -3.95 24.70
N LEU A 416 20.78 -3.77 24.75
CA LEU A 416 21.65 -4.25 23.68
C LEU A 416 21.54 -5.77 23.63
N ALA A 417 20.98 -6.30 22.54
CA ALA A 417 21.10 -7.73 22.28
C ALA A 417 22.55 -8.03 21.94
N GLU A 418 23.26 -8.71 22.83
CA GLU A 418 24.30 -9.63 22.39
C GLU A 418 23.65 -10.55 21.36
N VAL A 419 24.20 -10.59 20.16
CA VAL A 419 23.79 -11.56 19.15
C VAL A 419 24.26 -12.91 19.69
N GLU A 420 23.40 -13.61 20.44
CA GLU A 420 23.50 -15.05 20.59
C GLU A 420 23.23 -15.64 19.20
N ALA A 421 24.29 -15.67 18.38
CA ALA A 421 24.38 -16.63 17.31
C ALA A 421 24.53 -17.98 18.00
N GLU A 422 23.42 -18.70 18.21
CA GLU A 422 23.52 -20.15 18.35
C GLU A 422 24.14 -20.66 17.04
N ILE A 423 25.41 -21.09 17.14
CA ILE A 423 26.22 -21.67 16.07
C ILE A 423 25.69 -23.06 15.72
#